data_AF-A0A3Q9BS29-F1
#
_entry.id   AF-A0A3Q9BS29-F1
#
_cell.length_a   1.000
_cell.length_b   1.000
_cell.length_c   1.000
_cell.angle_alpha   90.00
_cell.angle_beta   90.00
_cell.angle_gamma   90.00
#
_symmetry.space_group_name_H-M   'P 1'
#
loop_
_entity.id
_entity.type
_entity.pdbx_description
1 polymer ?
#
loop_
_entity_poly.entity_id
_entity_poly.type
_entity_poly.pdbx_seq_one_letter_code
_entity_poly.pdbx_strand_id
1 'polypeptide(L)'
;MIFYDISLFRFVCFSKKQILKDLAPEPTAPLNTVSYKGCTLRYNPSANRDSTNFYVFLKIIFLYRRLSLHMHKPPADAAPSNIQIVDIHHLALSQPHPLSLFTSSALRPVSLYTGVNQSQRGLSYLRETIKISLRAVFSYPTARLWIALWNSSPFHKDLALANPSILKKIFRPYLSRQLTCGARLELVYSHYALIAQQQLGDLVLAAAKAPVTLSQFTGKSGAIYQLELLAATTMEREGELVLQLRNGGHAHDSAQDSVLFSVAFTFFSRAGTSGVAIGCLQGGREPNSLEQIRVATKDMYGLRPKTLLVRLVQQLGLQLQCEDLLLVGNKNRVVTQPLKKGKVFADYDASWQELQAEPRADGDFRLPCVALAEPDMASIPSHKRSEAKKRFGLLSSISQSTCESFFAQDPAQDFLPK
;
A
#
# COMPACT_ATOMS: atom_id res chain seq x y z
N MET A 1 17.79 -14.01 -23.34
CA MET A 1 16.85 -12.87 -23.25
C MET A 1 15.91 -12.98 -24.44
N ILE A 2 14.63 -13.29 -24.24
CA ILE A 2 13.65 -13.32 -25.33
C ILE A 2 12.76 -12.09 -25.15
N PHE A 3 12.98 -11.08 -26.00
CA PHE A 3 11.96 -10.10 -26.29
C PHE A 3 10.78 -10.85 -26.88
N TYR A 4 9.68 -10.96 -26.13
CA TYR A 4 8.41 -11.07 -26.81
C TYR A 4 8.15 -9.74 -27.47
N ASP A 5 7.96 -9.76 -28.79
CA ASP A 5 7.48 -8.64 -29.57
C ASP A 5 6.16 -8.13 -28.96
N ILE A 6 6.25 -7.01 -28.24
CA ILE A 6 5.14 -6.36 -27.50
C ILE A 6 4.12 -5.73 -28.47
N SER A 7 4.34 -5.83 -29.78
CA SER A 7 3.47 -5.22 -30.80
C SER A 7 2.15 -5.96 -31.00
N LEU A 8 2.04 -7.24 -30.62
CA LEU A 8 0.82 -8.04 -30.84
C LEU A 8 -0.20 -8.04 -29.66
N PHE A 9 0.17 -7.48 -28.51
CA PHE A 9 -0.66 -7.58 -27.29
C PHE A 9 -1.18 -6.21 -26.83
N ARG A 10 -1.84 -5.49 -27.75
CA ARG A 10 -2.81 -4.47 -27.34
C ARG A 10 -3.90 -5.15 -26.51
N PHE A 11 -3.99 -4.73 -25.25
CA PHE A 11 -5.05 -5.04 -24.31
C PHE A 11 -6.40 -5.23 -25.01
N VAL A 12 -6.93 -6.45 -24.98
CA VAL A 12 -8.29 -6.71 -25.40
C VAL A 12 -9.23 -6.26 -24.27
N CYS A 13 -9.38 -4.94 -24.13
CA CYS A 13 -10.47 -4.31 -23.40
C CYS A 13 -11.69 -4.27 -24.33
N PHE A 14 -12.40 -5.37 -24.49
CA PHE A 14 -13.71 -5.31 -25.14
C PHE A 14 -14.75 -4.68 -24.21
N SER A 15 -15.48 -3.70 -24.74
CA SER A 15 -16.70 -3.17 -24.13
C SER A 15 -17.70 -4.30 -23.88
N LYS A 16 -18.44 -4.26 -22.76
CA LYS A 16 -19.52 -5.22 -22.41
C LYS A 16 -20.49 -5.47 -23.58
N LYS A 17 -20.73 -4.46 -24.43
CA LYS A 17 -21.59 -4.57 -25.62
C LYS A 17 -20.98 -5.41 -26.74
N GLN A 18 -19.66 -5.34 -26.96
CA GLN A 18 -18.98 -6.14 -27.97
C GLN A 18 -18.94 -7.62 -27.56
N ILE A 19 -18.73 -7.87 -26.27
CA ILE A 19 -18.69 -9.21 -25.68
C ILE A 19 -20.02 -9.95 -25.86
N LEU A 20 -21.16 -9.26 -25.69
CA LEU A 20 -22.49 -9.84 -25.86
C LEU A 20 -22.84 -10.10 -27.34
N LYS A 21 -22.23 -9.37 -28.27
CA LYS A 21 -22.44 -9.53 -29.72
C LYS A 21 -21.72 -10.75 -30.28
N ASP A 22 -20.50 -11.02 -29.79
CA ASP A 22 -19.65 -12.12 -30.26
C ASP A 22 -19.98 -13.48 -29.61
N LEU A 23 -20.91 -13.49 -28.64
CA LEU A 23 -21.36 -14.68 -27.90
C LEU A 23 -22.76 -15.15 -28.33
N ALA A 24 -23.25 -14.72 -29.49
CA ALA A 24 -24.53 -15.19 -30.01
C ALA A 24 -24.51 -16.74 -30.09
N PRO A 25 -25.50 -17.43 -29.50
CA PRO A 25 -25.53 -18.89 -29.47
C PRO A 25 -25.61 -19.42 -30.92
N GLU A 26 -24.78 -20.41 -31.25
CA GLU A 26 -25.01 -21.16 -32.48
C GLU A 26 -26.39 -21.83 -32.40
N PRO A 27 -27.23 -21.71 -33.44
CA PRO A 27 -28.65 -22.09 -33.39
C PRO A 27 -28.91 -23.58 -33.13
N THR A 28 -27.88 -24.42 -33.06
CA THR A 28 -27.97 -25.88 -32.88
C THR A 28 -27.27 -26.41 -31.61
N ALA A 29 -26.73 -25.56 -30.75
CA ALA A 29 -26.06 -26.00 -29.52
C ALA A 29 -27.08 -26.24 -28.37
N PRO A 30 -27.01 -27.37 -27.64
CA PRO A 30 -27.91 -27.62 -26.52
C PRO A 30 -27.74 -26.53 -25.44
N LEU A 31 -28.85 -26.11 -24.82
CA LEU A 31 -29.07 -24.98 -23.88
C LEU A 31 -28.05 -24.76 -22.74
N ASN A 32 -27.09 -25.66 -22.60
CA ASN A 32 -26.12 -25.78 -21.53
C ASN A 32 -24.67 -25.75 -22.03
N THR A 33 -24.41 -25.24 -23.24
CA THR A 33 -23.10 -25.33 -23.89
C THR A 33 -22.62 -23.98 -24.42
N VAL A 34 -21.39 -23.58 -24.08
CA VAL A 34 -20.73 -22.40 -24.67
C VAL A 34 -19.50 -22.83 -25.45
N SER A 35 -19.45 -22.44 -26.72
CA SER A 35 -18.33 -22.70 -27.63
C SER A 35 -17.61 -21.39 -27.98
N TYR A 36 -16.29 -21.37 -27.88
CA TYR A 36 -15.47 -20.25 -28.35
C TYR A 36 -14.20 -20.76 -29.02
N LYS A 37 -14.00 -20.42 -30.30
CA LYS A 37 -12.83 -20.80 -31.12
C LYS A 37 -12.42 -22.28 -30.98
N GLY A 38 -13.37 -23.19 -31.20
CA GLY A 38 -13.12 -24.63 -31.26
C GLY A 38 -13.03 -25.34 -29.90
N CYS A 39 -13.34 -24.67 -28.79
CA CYS A 39 -13.44 -25.32 -27.49
C CYS A 39 -14.85 -25.16 -26.90
N THR A 40 -15.42 -26.27 -26.44
CA THR A 40 -16.82 -26.41 -26.03
C THR A 40 -16.91 -26.76 -24.54
N LEU A 41 -17.71 -26.03 -23.76
CA LEU A 41 -17.86 -26.24 -22.32
C LEU A 41 -19.34 -26.42 -21.94
N ARG A 42 -19.68 -27.51 -21.24
CA ARG A 42 -21.04 -27.79 -20.75
C ARG A 42 -21.23 -27.33 -19.29
N TYR A 43 -22.35 -26.69 -18.96
CA TYR A 43 -22.65 -26.20 -17.61
C TYR A 43 -24.11 -26.42 -17.20
N ASN A 44 -24.39 -26.49 -15.90
CA ASN A 44 -25.74 -26.68 -15.36
C ASN A 44 -26.33 -25.32 -14.87
N PRO A 45 -27.45 -24.84 -15.45
CA PRO A 45 -28.00 -23.51 -15.17
C PRO A 45 -28.71 -23.39 -13.81
N SER A 46 -29.03 -24.49 -13.12
CA SER A 46 -29.76 -24.45 -11.84
C SER A 46 -28.95 -23.91 -10.66
N ALA A 47 -27.64 -23.67 -10.82
CA ALA A 47 -26.74 -23.24 -9.75
C ALA A 47 -26.37 -21.75 -9.74
N ASN A 48 -26.92 -20.90 -10.63
CA ASN A 48 -26.35 -19.57 -10.85
C ASN A 48 -27.38 -18.48 -11.20
N ARG A 49 -27.61 -17.53 -10.28
CA ARG A 49 -28.44 -16.32 -10.53
C ARG A 49 -27.66 -15.14 -11.13
N ASP A 50 -26.35 -15.24 -11.31
CA ASP A 50 -25.50 -14.08 -11.64
C ASP A 50 -24.69 -14.28 -12.94
N SER A 51 -25.37 -14.11 -14.07
CA SER A 51 -24.87 -14.42 -15.43
C SER A 51 -23.56 -13.70 -15.81
N THR A 52 -23.27 -12.54 -15.23
CA THR A 52 -22.05 -11.75 -15.54
C THR A 52 -20.76 -12.42 -15.03
N ASN A 53 -20.83 -13.12 -13.89
CA ASN A 53 -19.67 -13.80 -13.31
C ASN A 53 -19.32 -15.09 -14.08
N PHE A 54 -20.31 -15.72 -14.71
CA PHE A 54 -20.15 -16.94 -15.50
C PHE A 54 -19.37 -16.71 -16.81
N TYR A 55 -19.64 -15.61 -17.52
CA TYR A 55 -18.94 -15.32 -18.78
C TYR A 55 -17.47 -14.91 -18.59
N VAL A 56 -17.13 -14.28 -17.47
CA VAL A 56 -15.73 -13.98 -17.11
C VAL A 56 -14.98 -15.26 -16.76
N PHE A 57 -15.65 -16.20 -16.07
CA PHE A 57 -15.12 -17.51 -15.71
C PHE A 57 -14.74 -18.35 -16.95
N LEU A 58 -15.63 -18.43 -17.95
CA LEU A 58 -15.35 -19.11 -19.23
C LEU A 58 -14.14 -18.53 -19.97
N LYS A 59 -14.01 -17.20 -20.02
CA LYS A 59 -12.86 -16.53 -20.68
C LYS A 59 -11.52 -16.88 -20.04
N ILE A 60 -11.49 -16.99 -18.72
CA ILE A 60 -10.27 -17.29 -17.96
C ILE A 60 -9.81 -18.73 -18.22
N ILE A 61 -10.76 -19.69 -18.30
CA ILE A 61 -10.47 -21.08 -18.66
C ILE A 61 -9.89 -21.19 -20.07
N PHE A 62 -10.47 -20.48 -21.05
CA PHE A 62 -9.96 -20.49 -22.43
C PHE A 62 -8.57 -19.84 -22.56
N LEU A 63 -8.29 -18.77 -21.80
CA LEU A 63 -6.98 -18.14 -21.79
C LEU A 63 -5.90 -19.06 -21.19
N TYR A 64 -6.21 -19.75 -20.08
CA TYR A 64 -5.31 -20.70 -19.44
C TYR A 64 -4.97 -21.89 -20.37
N ARG A 65 -5.97 -22.44 -21.07
CA ARG A 65 -5.77 -23.57 -22.00
C ARG A 65 -4.92 -23.19 -23.22
N ARG A 66 -5.08 -21.97 -23.74
CA ARG A 66 -4.27 -21.44 -24.86
C ARG A 66 -2.81 -21.20 -24.45
N LEU A 67 -2.57 -20.73 -23.22
CA LEU A 67 -1.22 -20.54 -22.67
C LEU A 67 -0.50 -21.89 -22.47
N SER A 68 -1.21 -22.89 -21.95
CA SER A 68 -0.66 -24.25 -21.78
C SER A 68 -0.21 -24.87 -23.12
N LEU A 69 -0.94 -24.61 -24.20
CA LEU A 69 -0.61 -25.10 -25.55
C LEU A 69 0.56 -24.37 -26.24
N HIS A 70 0.91 -23.15 -25.82
CA HIS A 70 2.05 -22.41 -26.38
C HIS A 70 3.36 -22.61 -25.61
N MET A 71 3.31 -23.14 -24.38
CA MET A 71 4.48 -23.40 -23.53
C MET A 71 5.23 -24.69 -23.89
N HIS A 72 4.90 -25.37 -25.00
CA HIS A 72 5.49 -26.67 -25.41
C HIS A 72 6.18 -26.65 -26.79
N LYS A 73 6.59 -25.49 -27.31
CA LYS A 73 7.37 -25.41 -28.55
C LYS A 73 8.63 -24.55 -28.36
N PRO A 74 9.85 -25.10 -28.52
CA PRO A 74 11.08 -24.30 -28.41
C PRO A 74 11.33 -23.55 -29.73
N PRO A 75 11.85 -22.31 -29.70
CA PRO A 75 12.34 -21.65 -30.91
C PRO A 75 13.85 -21.83 -31.09
N ALA A 76 14.26 -21.92 -32.35
CA ALA A 76 15.63 -21.94 -32.84
C ALA A 76 16.22 -20.51 -32.91
N ASP A 77 17.53 -20.43 -32.66
CA ASP A 77 18.50 -19.38 -33.01
C ASP A 77 18.23 -17.91 -32.65
N ALA A 78 19.02 -17.36 -31.71
CA ALA A 78 19.51 -15.97 -31.73
C ALA A 78 20.63 -15.71 -30.70
N ALA A 79 21.73 -15.12 -31.17
CA ALA A 79 22.95 -14.73 -30.45
C ALA A 79 22.86 -13.27 -29.88
N PRO A 80 23.87 -12.74 -29.14
CA PRO A 80 23.64 -12.02 -27.89
C PRO A 80 23.53 -10.48 -28.01
N SER A 81 22.78 -9.86 -27.10
CA SER A 81 22.78 -8.42 -26.86
C SER A 81 23.08 -8.11 -25.39
N ASN A 82 24.18 -7.38 -25.17
CA ASN A 82 24.73 -6.97 -23.88
C ASN A 82 23.76 -6.07 -23.09
N ILE A 83 23.27 -6.59 -21.97
CA ILE A 83 22.75 -5.81 -20.84
C ILE A 83 23.44 -6.38 -19.61
N GLN A 84 24.34 -5.61 -18.99
CA GLN A 84 24.97 -5.99 -17.74
C GLN A 84 23.92 -5.99 -16.62
N ILE A 85 23.49 -7.19 -16.28
CA ILE A 85 22.75 -7.52 -15.05
C ILE A 85 23.74 -7.32 -13.91
N VAL A 86 23.50 -6.31 -13.07
CA VAL A 86 24.18 -6.27 -11.77
C VAL A 86 23.62 -7.44 -10.95
N ASP A 87 24.52 -8.34 -10.58
CA ASP A 87 24.27 -9.63 -9.92
C ASP A 87 23.48 -9.48 -8.60
N ILE A 88 22.17 -9.73 -8.65
CA ILE A 88 21.33 -9.93 -7.46
C ILE A 88 21.61 -11.33 -6.82
N HIS A 89 22.39 -12.19 -7.49
CA HIS A 89 22.80 -13.47 -6.94
C HIS A 89 23.82 -13.36 -5.79
N HIS A 90 24.55 -12.24 -5.67
CA HIS A 90 25.63 -12.12 -4.69
C HIS A 90 25.18 -11.62 -3.30
N LEU A 91 23.97 -11.08 -3.16
CA LEU A 91 23.43 -10.60 -1.87
C LEU A 91 22.65 -11.67 -1.09
N ALA A 92 22.32 -12.80 -1.72
CA ALA A 92 21.61 -13.90 -1.07
C ALA A 92 22.55 -14.92 -0.38
N LEU A 93 23.87 -14.78 -0.53
CA LEU A 93 24.86 -15.75 -0.06
C LEU A 93 26.10 -15.05 0.53
N SER A 94 25.95 -14.34 1.64
CA SER A 94 27.09 -13.97 2.48
C SER A 94 26.72 -14.00 3.96
N GLN A 95 26.93 -15.20 4.54
CA GLN A 95 27.25 -15.56 5.94
C GLN A 95 26.24 -15.23 7.07
N PRO A 96 26.07 -16.16 8.04
CA PRO A 96 25.14 -16.00 9.15
C PRO A 96 25.79 -15.19 10.29
N HIS A 97 25.11 -14.15 10.77
CA HIS A 97 25.38 -13.63 12.11
C HIS A 97 24.54 -14.44 13.12
N PRO A 98 25.12 -14.85 14.27
CA PRO A 98 24.42 -15.71 15.21
C PRO A 98 23.42 -14.86 16.01
N LEU A 99 22.15 -14.94 15.65
CA LEU A 99 21.07 -14.47 16.52
C LEU A 99 20.51 -15.67 17.29
N SER A 100 20.74 -15.59 18.58
CA SER A 100 20.29 -16.45 19.67
C SER A 100 18.80 -16.80 19.61
N LEU A 101 18.54 -18.10 19.75
CA LEU A 101 17.36 -18.76 20.35
C LEU A 101 16.06 -17.94 20.41
N PHE A 102 15.40 -17.76 19.27
CA PHE A 102 13.95 -17.64 19.26
C PHE A 102 13.35 -19.04 19.16
N THR A 103 12.54 -19.41 20.14
CA THR A 103 11.77 -20.65 20.16
C THR A 103 10.93 -20.74 18.90
N SER A 104 11.35 -21.60 17.97
CA SER A 104 10.68 -21.89 16.71
C SER A 104 9.29 -22.47 16.97
N SER A 105 8.26 -21.63 17.01
CA SER A 105 6.92 -22.11 16.67
C SER A 105 6.98 -22.51 15.20
N ALA A 106 6.72 -23.80 14.92
CA ALA A 106 6.74 -24.36 13.58
C ALA A 106 5.54 -23.85 12.75
N LEU A 107 5.53 -22.55 12.46
CA LEU A 107 4.51 -21.91 11.65
C LEU A 107 4.59 -22.47 10.23
N ARG A 108 3.44 -22.97 9.75
CA ARG A 108 3.28 -23.49 8.39
C ARG A 108 3.74 -22.43 7.39
N PRO A 109 4.46 -22.82 6.31
CA PRO A 109 4.85 -21.90 5.26
C PRO A 109 3.65 -21.15 4.69
N VAL A 110 3.82 -19.85 4.45
CA VAL A 110 2.81 -19.01 3.82
C VAL A 110 2.91 -19.21 2.30
N SER A 111 1.75 -19.31 1.63
CA SER A 111 1.66 -19.43 0.17
C SER A 111 0.87 -18.26 -0.42
N LEU A 112 0.91 -18.08 -1.74
CA LEU A 112 0.06 -17.09 -2.42
C LEU A 112 -1.43 -17.25 -2.08
N TYR A 113 -1.86 -18.49 -1.82
CA TYR A 113 -3.25 -18.82 -1.52
C TYR A 113 -3.65 -18.52 -0.07
N THR A 114 -2.68 -18.38 0.84
CA THR A 114 -2.94 -17.87 2.19
C THR A 114 -3.62 -16.50 2.14
N GLY A 115 -3.24 -15.67 1.16
CA GLY A 115 -3.85 -14.36 0.90
C GLY A 115 -5.23 -14.39 0.22
N VAL A 116 -5.66 -15.55 -0.26
CA VAL A 116 -6.96 -15.74 -0.93
C VAL A 116 -8.00 -16.36 0.02
N ASN A 117 -7.54 -17.13 1.02
CA ASN A 117 -8.38 -17.86 1.98
C ASN A 117 -9.29 -16.98 2.86
N GLN A 118 -9.10 -15.66 2.86
CA GLN A 118 -10.00 -14.71 3.52
C GLN A 118 -11.27 -14.38 2.72
N SER A 119 -11.34 -14.74 1.43
CA SER A 119 -12.54 -14.53 0.61
C SER A 119 -13.60 -15.57 0.93
N GLN A 120 -14.88 -15.19 1.01
CA GLN A 120 -15.99 -16.14 1.17
C GLN A 120 -15.87 -17.28 0.14
N ARG A 121 -15.94 -18.53 0.61
CA ARG A 121 -15.79 -19.73 -0.23
C ARG A 121 -16.89 -19.73 -1.31
N GLY A 122 -16.49 -19.81 -2.58
CA GLY A 122 -17.39 -19.72 -3.73
C GLY A 122 -16.68 -19.24 -5.02
N LEU A 123 -17.44 -18.77 -6.01
CA LEU A 123 -16.91 -18.31 -7.29
C LEU A 123 -15.93 -17.12 -7.16
N SER A 124 -16.13 -16.26 -6.15
CA SER A 124 -15.22 -15.14 -5.86
C SER A 124 -13.83 -15.64 -5.45
N TYR A 125 -13.78 -16.63 -4.55
CA TYR A 125 -12.54 -17.31 -4.17
C TYR A 125 -11.84 -17.92 -5.37
N LEU A 126 -12.57 -18.71 -6.18
CA LEU A 126 -12.01 -19.34 -7.37
C LEU A 126 -11.47 -18.31 -8.37
N ARG A 127 -12.20 -17.22 -8.60
CA ARG A 127 -11.77 -16.12 -9.46
C ARG A 127 -10.47 -15.49 -8.97
N GLU A 128 -10.36 -15.16 -7.68
CA GLU A 128 -9.14 -14.56 -7.14
C GLU A 128 -7.97 -15.55 -7.14
N THR A 129 -8.22 -16.83 -6.84
CA THR A 129 -7.24 -17.93 -6.98
C THR A 129 -6.70 -18.01 -8.41
N ILE A 130 -7.56 -18.12 -9.42
CA ILE A 130 -7.07 -18.23 -10.80
C ILE A 130 -6.33 -16.96 -11.24
N LYS A 131 -6.85 -15.80 -10.87
CA LYS A 131 -6.25 -14.51 -11.19
C LYS A 131 -4.85 -14.35 -10.58
N ILE A 132 -4.65 -14.74 -9.31
CA ILE A 132 -3.33 -14.69 -8.68
C ILE A 132 -2.39 -15.75 -9.27
N SER A 133 -2.88 -16.97 -9.54
CA SER A 133 -2.09 -18.03 -10.18
C SER A 133 -1.60 -17.60 -11.57
N LEU A 134 -2.48 -17.05 -12.41
CA LEU A 134 -2.10 -16.55 -13.73
C LEU A 134 -1.03 -15.46 -13.64
N ARG A 135 -1.22 -14.48 -12.76
CA ARG A 135 -0.24 -13.39 -12.58
C ARG A 135 1.09 -13.90 -12.03
N ALA A 136 1.06 -14.88 -11.14
CA ALA A 136 2.26 -15.52 -10.63
C ALA A 136 3.01 -16.27 -11.74
N VAL A 137 2.31 -16.97 -12.63
CA VAL A 137 2.91 -17.64 -13.80
C VAL A 137 3.55 -16.61 -14.75
N PHE A 138 2.85 -15.52 -15.07
CA PHE A 138 3.37 -14.45 -15.93
C PHE A 138 4.53 -13.67 -15.31
N SER A 139 4.72 -13.74 -14.00
CA SER A 139 5.80 -13.06 -13.28
C SER A 139 6.59 -14.07 -12.45
N TYR A 140 6.82 -15.28 -12.98
CA TYR A 140 7.32 -16.42 -12.21
C TYR A 140 8.61 -16.15 -11.41
N PRO A 141 9.67 -15.54 -11.99
CA PRO A 141 10.88 -15.23 -11.23
C PRO A 141 10.57 -14.32 -10.03
N THR A 142 9.80 -13.25 -10.25
CA THR A 142 9.39 -12.31 -9.20
C THR A 142 8.48 -12.98 -8.16
N ALA A 143 7.58 -13.87 -8.58
CA ALA A 143 6.67 -14.59 -7.69
C ALA A 143 7.41 -15.55 -6.75
N ARG A 144 8.50 -16.18 -7.22
CA ARG A 144 9.36 -17.02 -6.38
C ARG A 144 10.07 -16.21 -5.31
N LEU A 145 10.71 -15.11 -5.69
CA LEU A 145 11.38 -14.21 -4.74
C LEU A 145 10.39 -13.65 -3.72
N TRP A 146 9.20 -13.30 -4.17
CA TRP A 146 8.12 -12.82 -3.32
C TRP A 146 7.70 -13.82 -2.24
N ILE A 147 7.49 -15.09 -2.60
CA ILE A 147 7.15 -16.13 -1.61
C ILE A 147 8.34 -16.48 -0.71
N ALA A 148 9.56 -16.43 -1.23
CA ALA A 148 10.77 -16.62 -0.43
C ALA A 148 10.88 -15.54 0.66
N LEU A 149 10.65 -14.26 0.32
CA LEU A 149 10.62 -13.14 1.27
C LEU A 149 9.66 -13.41 2.45
N TRP A 150 8.40 -13.76 2.15
CA TRP A 150 7.39 -13.99 3.18
C TRP A 150 7.59 -15.25 4.03
N ASN A 151 8.52 -16.11 3.64
CA ASN A 151 8.92 -17.29 4.42
C ASN A 151 10.33 -17.17 5.01
N SER A 152 11.02 -16.03 4.81
CA SER A 152 12.44 -15.85 5.16
C SER A 152 12.70 -15.74 6.67
N SER A 153 11.74 -15.24 7.45
CA SER A 153 11.86 -15.13 8.91
C SER A 153 10.49 -15.28 9.61
N PRO A 154 10.46 -15.54 10.93
CA PRO A 154 9.22 -15.55 11.72
C PRO A 154 8.42 -14.25 11.58
N PHE A 155 9.09 -13.10 11.71
CA PHE A 155 8.47 -11.77 11.54
C PHE A 155 7.69 -11.65 10.22
N HIS A 156 8.30 -12.03 9.09
CA HIS A 156 7.63 -11.98 7.79
C HIS A 156 6.41 -12.91 7.74
N LYS A 157 6.53 -14.13 8.26
CA LYS A 157 5.41 -15.08 8.28
C LYS A 157 4.26 -14.56 9.12
N ASP A 158 4.54 -14.07 10.33
CA ASP A 158 3.54 -13.53 11.23
C ASP A 158 2.85 -12.30 10.65
N LEU A 159 3.62 -11.41 10.02
CA LEU A 159 3.05 -10.25 9.35
C LEU A 159 2.17 -10.65 8.16
N ALA A 160 2.57 -11.65 7.36
CA ALA A 160 1.75 -12.16 6.28
C ALA A 160 0.49 -12.89 6.76
N LEU A 161 0.51 -13.47 7.97
CA LEU A 161 -0.67 -14.08 8.58
C LEU A 161 -1.62 -13.03 9.18
N ALA A 162 -1.07 -11.98 9.80
CA ALA A 162 -1.83 -10.84 10.30
C ALA A 162 -2.43 -10.00 9.15
N ASN A 163 -1.70 -9.87 8.03
CA ASN A 163 -2.15 -9.15 6.84
C ASN A 163 -2.00 -9.99 5.54
N PRO A 164 -2.84 -11.01 5.32
CA PRO A 164 -2.72 -11.91 4.14
C PRO A 164 -2.89 -11.22 2.80
N SER A 165 -3.49 -10.02 2.77
CA SER A 165 -3.61 -9.25 1.54
C SER A 165 -2.27 -8.82 0.97
N ILE A 166 -1.21 -8.81 1.80
CA ILE A 166 0.13 -8.49 1.36
C ILE A 166 0.57 -9.44 0.26
N LEU A 167 0.23 -10.73 0.35
CA LEU A 167 0.69 -11.77 -0.57
C LEU A 167 0.26 -11.56 -2.04
N LYS A 168 -0.78 -10.77 -2.29
CA LYS A 168 -1.23 -10.38 -3.64
C LYS A 168 -0.70 -9.02 -4.12
N LYS A 169 0.07 -8.31 -3.30
CA LYS A 169 0.40 -6.88 -3.45
C LYS A 169 1.19 -6.58 -4.72
N ILE A 170 2.27 -7.32 -5.01
CA ILE A 170 3.10 -7.06 -6.20
C ILE A 170 2.35 -7.29 -7.52
N PHE A 171 1.35 -8.18 -7.51
CA PHE A 171 0.55 -8.56 -8.68
C PHE A 171 -0.59 -7.58 -9.00
N ARG A 172 -0.71 -6.47 -8.28
CA ARG A 172 -1.68 -5.40 -8.53
C ARG A 172 -0.99 -4.05 -8.44
N PRO A 173 -1.55 -2.98 -9.05
CA PRO A 173 -1.03 -1.64 -8.85
C PRO A 173 -1.01 -1.31 -7.35
N TYR A 174 0.15 -0.86 -6.88
CA TYR A 174 0.50 -0.56 -5.49
C TYR A 174 1.46 0.64 -5.47
N LEU A 175 1.25 1.56 -4.52
CA LEU A 175 1.92 2.85 -4.31
C LEU A 175 1.79 3.82 -5.50
N SER A 176 2.38 3.48 -6.65
CA SER A 176 2.32 4.28 -7.88
C SER A 176 1.98 3.41 -9.10
N ARG A 177 1.21 3.98 -10.03
CA ARG A 177 0.86 3.33 -11.31
C ARG A 177 2.08 3.11 -12.21
N GLN A 178 3.18 3.81 -11.95
CA GLN A 178 4.42 3.71 -12.72
C GLN A 178 5.24 2.46 -12.37
N LEU A 179 5.00 1.84 -11.20
CA LEU A 179 5.80 0.72 -10.74
C LEU A 179 5.43 -0.58 -11.46
N THR A 180 6.44 -1.28 -11.99
CA THR A 180 6.32 -2.63 -12.53
C THR A 180 6.18 -3.67 -11.40
N CYS A 181 5.87 -4.93 -11.73
CA CYS A 181 5.81 -6.01 -10.73
C CYS A 181 7.15 -6.17 -9.99
N GLY A 182 8.28 -6.16 -10.72
CA GLY A 182 9.62 -6.21 -10.14
C GLY A 182 9.94 -5.00 -9.26
N ALA A 183 9.63 -3.78 -9.72
CA ALA A 183 9.87 -2.57 -8.93
C ALA A 183 9.04 -2.55 -7.62
N ARG A 184 7.83 -3.14 -7.62
CA ARG A 184 7.02 -3.33 -6.40
C ARG A 184 7.65 -4.35 -5.45
N LEU A 185 8.24 -5.43 -5.98
CA LEU A 185 8.97 -6.40 -5.16
C LEU A 185 10.15 -5.71 -4.46
N GLU A 186 11.00 -5.00 -5.22
CA GLU A 186 12.16 -4.27 -4.67
C GLU A 186 11.74 -3.26 -3.59
N LEU A 187 10.67 -2.50 -3.85
CA LEU A 187 10.17 -1.51 -2.91
C LEU A 187 9.71 -2.15 -1.59
N VAL A 188 8.92 -3.23 -1.67
CA VAL A 188 8.44 -3.91 -0.45
C VAL A 188 9.57 -4.67 0.25
N TYR A 189 10.49 -5.27 -0.50
CA TYR A 189 11.67 -5.93 0.05
C TYR A 189 12.53 -4.93 0.84
N SER A 190 12.91 -3.81 0.22
CA SER A 190 13.72 -2.77 0.88
C SER A 190 13.02 -2.16 2.08
N HIS A 191 11.69 -2.00 2.04
CA HIS A 191 10.90 -1.56 3.17
C HIS A 191 11.10 -2.49 4.38
N TYR A 192 10.83 -3.78 4.23
CA TYR A 192 10.92 -4.72 5.35
C TYR A 192 12.35 -5.03 5.78
N ALA A 193 13.32 -4.93 4.86
CA ALA A 193 14.73 -4.94 5.22
C ALA A 193 15.08 -3.78 6.18
N LEU A 194 14.59 -2.57 5.88
CA LEU A 194 14.76 -1.41 6.76
C LEU A 194 14.05 -1.60 8.11
N ILE A 195 12.81 -2.09 8.11
CA ILE A 195 12.08 -2.40 9.36
C ILE A 195 12.87 -3.37 10.25
N ALA A 196 13.45 -4.42 9.66
CA ALA A 196 14.27 -5.37 10.40
C ALA A 196 15.59 -4.75 10.90
N GLN A 197 16.27 -3.98 10.05
CA GLN A 197 17.53 -3.31 10.38
C GLN A 197 17.39 -2.32 11.55
N GLN A 198 16.22 -1.70 11.66
CA GLN A 198 15.90 -0.68 12.68
C GLN A 198 15.16 -1.26 13.89
N GLN A 199 15.05 -2.60 13.98
CA GLN A 199 14.37 -3.33 15.06
C GLN A 199 12.90 -2.92 15.25
N LEU A 200 12.22 -2.49 14.18
CA LEU A 200 10.82 -2.05 14.19
C LEU A 200 9.82 -3.20 14.00
N GLY A 201 10.29 -4.45 13.98
CA GLY A 201 9.48 -5.63 13.66
C GLY A 201 8.28 -5.80 14.60
N ASP A 202 8.49 -5.66 15.91
CA ASP A 202 7.42 -5.84 16.90
C ASP A 202 6.38 -4.73 16.84
N LEU A 203 6.81 -3.47 16.67
CA LEU A 203 5.92 -2.34 16.44
C LEU A 203 5.05 -2.54 15.20
N VAL A 204 5.66 -2.92 14.07
CA VAL A 204 4.92 -3.15 12.81
C VAL A 204 3.96 -4.33 12.93
N LEU A 205 4.36 -5.40 13.62
CA LEU A 205 3.50 -6.55 13.84
C LEU A 205 2.33 -6.22 14.79
N ALA A 206 2.56 -5.41 15.82
CA ALA A 206 1.51 -4.88 16.68
C ALA A 206 0.53 -4.01 15.86
N ALA A 207 1.06 -3.07 15.08
CA ALA A 207 0.29 -2.19 14.18
C ALA A 207 -0.48 -2.95 13.07
N ALA A 208 -0.05 -4.18 12.73
CA ALA A 208 -0.77 -5.06 11.81
C ALA A 208 -1.97 -5.77 12.47
N LYS A 209 -1.95 -5.92 13.79
CA LYS A 209 -3.01 -6.58 14.58
C LYS A 209 -4.03 -5.58 15.10
N ALA A 210 -3.59 -4.42 15.57
CA ALA A 210 -4.41 -3.35 16.10
C ALA A 210 -3.70 -1.99 15.94
N PRO A 211 -4.42 -0.85 15.99
CA PRO A 211 -3.77 0.46 16.04
C PRO A 211 -2.85 0.59 17.26
N VAL A 212 -1.67 1.20 17.05
CA VAL A 212 -0.70 1.48 18.12
C VAL A 212 -0.62 2.99 18.32
N THR A 213 -0.95 3.48 19.51
CA THR A 213 -0.82 4.91 19.84
C THR A 213 0.66 5.28 19.96
N LEU A 214 1.11 6.21 19.13
CA LEU A 214 2.47 6.75 19.17
C LEU A 214 2.58 8.03 19.99
N SER A 215 1.53 8.87 19.98
CA SER A 215 1.53 10.08 20.79
C SER A 215 0.11 10.56 21.07
N GLN A 216 -0.03 11.31 22.15
CA GLN A 216 -1.26 11.99 22.54
C GLN A 216 -0.93 13.43 22.90
N PHE A 217 -1.78 14.37 22.49
CA PHE A 217 -1.58 15.78 22.79
C PHE A 217 -2.91 16.51 22.97
N THR A 218 -2.84 17.67 23.61
CA THR A 218 -4.00 18.49 23.96
C THR A 218 -4.04 19.75 23.09
N GLY A 219 -5.18 20.02 22.48
CA GLY A 219 -5.43 21.26 21.73
C GLY A 219 -5.74 22.45 22.63
N LYS A 220 -5.87 23.63 22.03
CA LYS A 220 -6.14 24.90 22.74
C LYS A 220 -7.38 24.86 23.63
N SER A 221 -8.41 24.12 23.23
CA SER A 221 -9.69 23.97 23.92
C SER A 221 -9.66 22.94 25.06
N GLY A 222 -8.56 22.20 25.23
CA GLY A 222 -8.48 21.05 26.12
C GLY A 222 -8.87 19.72 25.45
N ALA A 223 -9.30 19.73 24.18
CA ALA A 223 -9.59 18.51 23.44
C ALA A 223 -8.33 17.65 23.26
N ILE A 224 -8.52 16.33 23.32
CA ILE A 224 -7.44 15.35 23.22
C ILE A 224 -7.41 14.75 21.81
N TYR A 225 -6.21 14.72 21.24
CA TYR A 225 -5.93 14.09 19.95
C TYR A 225 -4.91 12.98 20.12
N GLN A 226 -5.06 11.92 19.32
CA GLN A 226 -4.18 10.76 19.32
C GLN A 226 -3.60 10.52 17.93
N LEU A 227 -2.32 10.16 17.88
CA LEU A 227 -1.63 9.66 16.69
C LEU A 227 -1.48 8.15 16.81
N GLU A 228 -2.05 7.43 15.85
CA GLU A 228 -1.97 5.98 15.79
C GLU A 228 -1.20 5.50 14.56
N LEU A 229 -0.45 4.42 14.72
CA LEU A 229 0.20 3.66 13.66
C LEU A 229 -0.60 2.40 13.33
N LEU A 230 -0.75 2.12 12.04
CA LEU A 230 -1.37 0.91 11.52
C LEU A 230 -0.55 0.33 10.36
N ALA A 231 -0.54 -0.98 10.20
CA ALA A 231 0.15 -1.68 9.09
C ALA A 231 -0.78 -2.60 8.26
N ALA A 232 -2.02 -2.81 8.71
CA ALA A 232 -3.04 -3.57 7.99
C ALA A 232 -4.33 -2.75 7.89
N THR A 233 -4.55 -2.08 6.75
CA THR A 233 -5.69 -1.15 6.58
C THR A 233 -6.29 -1.19 5.18
N THR A 234 -7.40 -0.49 4.99
CA THR A 234 -7.99 -0.27 3.66
C THR A 234 -7.10 0.54 2.69
N MET A 235 -6.02 1.15 3.19
CA MET A 235 -5.01 1.88 2.43
C MET A 235 -3.82 1.00 1.99
N GLU A 236 -3.91 -0.33 2.12
CA GLU A 236 -2.86 -1.32 1.77
C GLU A 236 -2.29 -1.23 0.34
N ARG A 237 -2.95 -0.47 -0.55
CA ARG A 237 -2.51 -0.25 -1.94
C ARG A 237 -1.73 1.04 -2.11
N GLU A 238 -1.68 1.89 -1.09
CA GLU A 238 -1.10 3.22 -1.13
C GLU A 238 0.05 3.38 -0.11
N GLY A 239 0.29 2.40 0.77
CA GLY A 239 1.47 2.31 1.62
C GLY A 239 1.53 1.01 2.45
N GLU A 240 2.66 0.74 3.08
CA GLU A 240 2.86 -0.35 4.06
C GLU A 240 2.44 0.08 5.47
N LEU A 241 2.66 1.35 5.83
CA LEU A 241 2.31 1.92 7.12
C LEU A 241 1.32 3.07 6.93
N VAL A 242 0.51 3.33 7.96
CA VAL A 242 -0.45 4.43 8.01
C VAL A 242 -0.33 5.14 9.35
N LEU A 243 -0.16 6.47 9.32
CA LEU A 243 -0.39 7.32 10.49
C LEU A 243 -1.81 7.90 10.42
N GLN A 244 -2.53 7.81 11.52
CA GLN A 244 -3.86 8.38 11.67
C GLN A 244 -3.89 9.39 12.81
N LEU A 245 -4.45 10.57 12.53
CA LEU A 245 -4.81 11.54 13.56
C LEU A 245 -6.29 11.32 13.90
N ARG A 246 -6.57 11.16 15.18
CA ARG A 246 -7.92 10.94 15.71
C ARG A 246 -8.29 12.02 16.71
N ASN A 247 -9.58 12.31 16.78
CA ASN A 247 -10.17 13.09 17.85
C ASN A 247 -10.77 12.10 18.85
N GLY A 248 -10.37 12.16 20.13
CA GLY A 248 -10.92 11.32 21.20
C GLY A 248 -9.85 10.57 22.01
N GLY A 249 -9.84 10.78 23.33
CA GLY A 249 -9.02 10.03 24.28
C GLY A 249 -9.75 9.67 25.58
N HIS A 250 -11.09 9.76 25.61
CA HIS A 250 -11.89 9.35 26.76
C HIS A 250 -12.56 8.01 26.49
N ALA A 251 -12.11 6.99 27.22
CA ALA A 251 -12.67 5.64 27.24
C ALA A 251 -14.09 5.53 27.83
N HIS A 252 -14.86 6.62 27.89
CA HIS A 252 -16.18 6.62 28.54
C HIS A 252 -17.33 7.29 27.79
N ASP A 253 -17.09 7.89 26.62
CA ASP A 253 -18.16 8.33 25.71
C ASP A 253 -17.89 7.82 24.29
N SER A 254 -18.57 6.75 23.94
CA SER A 254 -18.50 6.01 22.67
C SER A 254 -19.03 6.78 21.45
N ALA A 255 -19.14 8.12 21.54
CA ALA A 255 -19.81 8.94 20.54
C ALA A 255 -18.88 9.77 19.63
N GLN A 256 -17.57 9.82 19.84
CA GLN A 256 -16.73 10.71 19.01
C GLN A 256 -15.27 10.29 18.75
N ASP A 257 -14.93 9.01 18.83
CA ASP A 257 -13.63 8.55 18.31
C ASP A 257 -13.67 8.52 16.77
N SER A 258 -13.24 9.62 16.16
CA SER A 258 -13.32 9.83 14.71
C SER A 258 -11.94 10.10 14.13
N VAL A 259 -11.64 9.39 13.04
CA VAL A 259 -10.41 9.63 12.26
C VAL A 259 -10.53 10.97 11.55
N LEU A 260 -9.69 11.93 11.94
CA LEU A 260 -9.62 13.25 11.30
C LEU A 260 -8.89 13.18 9.98
N PHE A 261 -7.75 12.49 9.96
CA PHE A 261 -6.88 12.43 8.80
C PHE A 261 -6.01 11.18 8.81
N SER A 262 -5.59 10.71 7.64
CA SER A 262 -4.70 9.57 7.48
C SER A 262 -3.67 9.84 6.39
N VAL A 263 -2.44 9.37 6.60
CA VAL A 263 -1.37 9.33 5.60
C VAL A 263 -0.85 7.90 5.47
N ALA A 264 -0.80 7.36 4.25
CA ALA A 264 -0.20 6.06 3.96
C ALA A 264 1.17 6.25 3.35
N PHE A 265 2.18 5.60 3.92
CA PHE A 265 3.58 5.81 3.57
C PHE A 265 4.37 4.50 3.56
N THR A 266 5.55 4.54 2.93
CA THR A 266 6.44 3.37 2.79
C THR A 266 7.88 3.83 2.70
N PHE A 267 8.71 3.38 3.64
CA PHE A 267 10.17 3.50 3.53
C PHE A 267 10.69 2.63 2.40
N PHE A 268 11.70 3.10 1.67
CA PHE A 268 12.37 2.32 0.65
C PHE A 268 13.85 2.70 0.59
N SER A 269 14.66 1.80 0.04
CA SER A 269 16.04 2.09 -0.32
C SER A 269 16.27 1.70 -1.77
N ARG A 270 16.90 2.59 -2.55
CA ARG A 270 17.21 2.36 -3.96
C ARG A 270 18.58 2.91 -4.28
N ALA A 271 19.44 2.05 -4.84
CA ALA A 271 20.79 2.41 -5.27
C ALA A 271 21.60 3.15 -4.18
N GLY A 272 21.47 2.72 -2.92
CA GLY A 272 22.17 3.32 -1.78
C GLY A 272 21.51 4.58 -1.18
N THR A 273 20.44 5.10 -1.79
CA THR A 273 19.66 6.23 -1.26
C THR A 273 18.39 5.73 -0.58
N SER A 274 18.14 6.18 0.65
CA SER A 274 16.92 5.88 1.40
C SER A 274 15.90 6.99 1.20
N GLY A 275 14.62 6.63 1.16
CA GLY A 275 13.53 7.57 0.96
C GLY A 275 12.23 7.11 1.63
N VAL A 276 11.27 8.02 1.71
CA VAL A 276 9.91 7.69 2.15
C VAL A 276 8.93 8.06 1.07
N ALA A 277 8.09 7.13 0.65
CA ALA A 277 7.02 7.42 -0.30
C ALA A 277 5.70 7.65 0.44
N ILE A 278 4.93 8.68 0.06
CA ILE A 278 3.55 8.88 0.50
C ILE A 278 2.62 8.61 -0.69
N GLY A 279 1.84 7.54 -0.60
CA GLY A 279 0.89 7.16 -1.65
C GLY A 279 -0.56 7.58 -1.38
N CYS A 280 -0.88 7.98 -0.13
CA CYS A 280 -2.21 8.49 0.21
C CYS A 280 -2.16 9.56 1.29
N LEU A 281 -2.98 10.60 1.10
CA LEU A 281 -3.28 11.62 2.09
C LEU A 281 -4.78 11.93 2.01
N GLN A 282 -5.57 11.51 3.02
CA GLN A 282 -7.02 11.73 3.00
C GLN A 282 -7.60 12.00 4.40
N GLY A 283 -8.62 12.86 4.44
CA GLY A 283 -9.41 13.11 5.65
C GLY A 283 -10.33 11.95 6.02
N GLY A 284 -10.96 12.07 7.19
CA GLY A 284 -12.03 11.19 7.64
C GLY A 284 -13.14 11.03 6.61
N ARG A 285 -13.84 9.88 6.63
CA ARG A 285 -14.93 9.58 5.70
C ARG A 285 -16.31 9.94 6.22
N GLU A 286 -16.39 10.45 7.45
CA GLU A 286 -17.64 10.79 8.10
C GLU A 286 -18.26 12.06 7.49
N PRO A 287 -19.60 12.20 7.52
CA PRO A 287 -20.29 13.39 6.99
C PRO A 287 -19.76 14.71 7.56
N ASN A 288 -19.39 14.72 8.85
CA ASN A 288 -18.90 15.90 9.54
C ASN A 288 -17.37 16.07 9.51
N SER A 289 -16.65 15.25 8.74
CA SER A 289 -15.18 15.26 8.69
C SER A 289 -14.59 16.63 8.36
N LEU A 290 -15.20 17.38 7.42
CA LEU A 290 -14.71 18.72 7.06
C LEU A 290 -14.80 19.71 8.22
N GLU A 291 -15.90 19.68 8.98
CA GLU A 291 -16.06 20.54 10.17
C GLU A 291 -15.14 20.10 11.29
N GLN A 292 -15.00 18.79 11.54
CA GLN A 292 -14.05 18.26 12.52
C GLN A 292 -12.60 18.67 12.21
N ILE A 293 -12.19 18.60 10.93
CA ILE A 293 -10.87 19.08 10.48
C ILE A 293 -10.72 20.59 10.70
N ARG A 294 -11.76 21.40 10.44
CA ARG A 294 -11.75 22.85 10.67
C ARG A 294 -11.61 23.19 12.16
N VAL A 295 -12.35 22.50 13.01
CA VAL A 295 -12.28 22.65 14.48
C VAL A 295 -10.88 22.27 14.96
N ALA A 296 -10.39 21.08 14.59
CA ALA A 296 -9.06 20.61 14.97
C ALA A 296 -7.95 21.56 14.48
N THR A 297 -8.07 22.14 13.29
CA THR A 297 -7.10 23.12 12.77
C THR A 297 -7.06 24.38 13.65
N LYS A 298 -8.22 24.91 14.05
CA LYS A 298 -8.28 26.07 14.96
C LYS A 298 -7.69 25.72 16.33
N ASP A 299 -7.95 24.51 16.78
CA ASP A 299 -7.52 24.01 18.09
C ASP A 299 -6.01 23.74 18.16
N MET A 300 -5.40 23.40 17.03
CA MET A 300 -3.95 23.21 16.87
C MET A 300 -3.23 24.49 16.40
N TYR A 301 -3.70 25.68 16.80
CA TYR A 301 -3.08 26.97 16.46
C TYR A 301 -2.89 27.21 14.94
N GLY A 302 -3.84 26.72 14.14
CA GLY A 302 -3.80 26.79 12.69
C GLY A 302 -2.95 25.71 12.01
N LEU A 303 -2.39 24.75 12.75
CA LEU A 303 -1.74 23.57 12.16
C LEU A 303 -2.80 22.66 11.54
N ARG A 304 -2.76 22.50 10.21
CA ARG A 304 -3.70 21.63 9.51
C ARG A 304 -3.35 20.16 9.74
N PRO A 305 -4.31 19.25 10.02
CA PRO A 305 -4.07 17.82 10.18
C PRO A 305 -3.22 17.19 9.07
N LYS A 306 -3.48 17.55 7.81
CA LYS A 306 -2.70 17.05 6.67
C LYS A 306 -1.23 17.46 6.73
N THR A 307 -0.95 18.70 7.14
CA THR A 307 0.41 19.24 7.26
C THR A 307 1.12 18.57 8.42
N LEU A 308 0.44 18.39 9.56
CA LEU A 308 0.97 17.65 10.70
C LEU A 308 1.43 16.25 10.26
N LEU A 309 0.56 15.46 9.66
CA LEU A 309 0.89 14.08 9.27
C LEU A 309 2.04 13.98 8.27
N VAL A 310 2.11 14.85 7.26
CA VAL A 310 3.23 14.84 6.31
C VAL A 310 4.55 15.24 7.00
N ARG A 311 4.52 16.22 7.90
CA ARG A 311 5.71 16.61 8.67
C ARG A 311 6.16 15.51 9.63
N LEU A 312 5.25 14.76 10.23
CA LEU A 312 5.60 13.59 11.05
C LEU A 312 6.29 12.51 10.22
N VAL A 313 5.74 12.16 9.05
CA VAL A 313 6.39 11.20 8.13
C VAL A 313 7.76 11.72 7.68
N GLN A 314 7.90 13.03 7.47
CA GLN A 314 9.18 13.67 7.16
C GLN A 314 10.21 13.49 8.27
N GLN A 315 9.82 13.69 9.55
CA GLN A 315 10.73 13.52 10.68
C GLN A 315 11.08 12.04 10.93
N LEU A 316 10.13 11.11 10.75
CA LEU A 316 10.44 9.67 10.77
C LEU A 316 11.44 9.30 9.67
N GLY A 317 11.27 9.84 8.46
CA GLY A 317 12.22 9.68 7.36
C GLY A 317 13.60 10.22 7.70
N LEU A 318 13.67 11.41 8.30
CA LEU A 318 14.94 12.02 8.73
C LEU A 318 15.69 11.15 9.75
N GLN A 319 14.99 10.61 10.76
CA GLN A 319 15.60 9.69 11.75
C GLN A 319 16.14 8.42 11.09
N LEU A 320 15.52 8.00 9.99
CA LEU A 320 15.95 6.86 9.17
C LEU A 320 16.93 7.23 8.05
N GLN A 321 17.51 8.44 8.10
CA GLN A 321 18.47 8.94 7.11
C GLN A 321 17.94 8.92 5.67
N CYS A 322 16.62 9.04 5.51
CA CYS A 322 16.02 9.23 4.19
C CYS A 322 16.37 10.62 3.68
N GLU A 323 16.68 10.75 2.39
CA GLU A 323 17.02 12.05 1.77
C GLU A 323 15.75 12.84 1.41
N ASP A 324 14.77 12.15 0.82
CA ASP A 324 13.58 12.77 0.23
C ASP A 324 12.30 12.01 0.60
N LEU A 325 11.21 12.77 0.69
CA LEU A 325 9.84 12.27 0.61
C LEU A 325 9.41 12.29 -0.86
N LEU A 326 9.08 11.12 -1.40
CA LEU A 326 8.44 10.98 -2.71
C LEU A 326 6.91 11.01 -2.52
N LEU A 327 6.26 12.04 -3.03
CA LEU A 327 4.81 12.24 -2.86
C LEU A 327 4.10 11.88 -4.16
N VAL A 328 3.27 10.83 -4.14
CA VAL A 328 2.57 10.36 -5.35
C VAL A 328 1.58 11.43 -5.82
N GLY A 329 1.70 11.84 -7.08
CA GLY A 329 0.80 12.81 -7.69
C GLY A 329 -0.50 12.19 -8.20
N ASN A 330 -1.47 13.03 -8.54
CA ASN A 330 -2.79 12.62 -9.04
C ASN A 330 -2.69 11.68 -10.25
N LYS A 331 -1.74 11.96 -11.17
CA LYS A 331 -1.47 11.18 -12.39
C LYS A 331 -1.11 9.72 -12.09
N ASN A 332 -0.38 9.49 -11.01
CA ASN A 332 0.22 8.22 -10.68
C ASN A 332 -0.52 7.47 -9.56
N ARG A 333 -1.58 8.05 -9.01
CA ARG A 333 -2.36 7.46 -7.92
C ARG A 333 -2.99 6.13 -8.32
N VAL A 334 -2.80 5.14 -7.47
CA VAL A 334 -3.23 3.75 -7.68
C VAL A 334 -4.71 3.52 -7.39
N VAL A 335 -5.27 4.26 -6.43
CA VAL A 335 -6.68 4.16 -6.03
C VAL A 335 -7.41 5.42 -6.46
N THR A 336 -8.14 5.33 -7.56
CA THR A 336 -9.06 6.38 -7.99
C THR A 336 -10.48 5.95 -7.64
N GLN A 337 -11.17 6.70 -6.76
CA GLN A 337 -12.61 6.48 -6.57
C GLN A 337 -13.35 6.96 -7.84
N PRO A 338 -14.32 6.20 -8.38
CA PRO A 338 -15.18 6.70 -9.44
C PRO A 338 -15.92 7.94 -8.93
N LEU A 339 -15.99 9.01 -9.75
CA LEU A 339 -16.84 10.17 -9.46
C LEU A 339 -18.28 9.68 -9.25
N LYS A 340 -18.70 9.55 -7.99
CA LYS A 340 -20.12 9.70 -7.67
C LYS A 340 -20.38 11.20 -7.61
N LYS A 341 -21.40 11.67 -8.34
CA LYS A 341 -21.80 13.09 -8.38
C LYS A 341 -21.79 13.67 -6.96
N GLY A 342 -21.03 14.76 -6.76
CA GLY A 342 -21.00 15.51 -5.51
C GLY A 342 -19.90 15.15 -4.50
N LYS A 343 -19.03 14.15 -4.74
CA LYS A 343 -17.87 13.90 -3.86
C LYS A 343 -16.60 14.51 -4.44
N VAL A 344 -15.95 15.40 -3.68
CA VAL A 344 -14.66 16.01 -4.01
C VAL A 344 -13.56 14.95 -3.88
N PHE A 345 -12.76 14.79 -4.94
CA PHE A 345 -11.55 13.98 -4.89
C PHE A 345 -10.49 14.72 -4.08
N ALA A 346 -9.71 14.02 -3.26
CA ALA A 346 -8.55 14.62 -2.62
C ALA A 346 -7.52 14.98 -3.69
N ASP A 347 -7.36 16.27 -3.97
CA ASP A 347 -6.37 16.77 -4.91
C ASP A 347 -4.98 16.71 -4.26
N TYR A 348 -4.18 15.74 -4.71
CA TYR A 348 -2.85 15.48 -4.17
C TYR A 348 -1.88 16.55 -4.62
N ASP A 349 -1.87 16.89 -5.90
CA ASP A 349 -0.95 17.88 -6.46
C ASP A 349 -1.12 19.23 -5.77
N ALA A 350 -2.36 19.70 -5.57
CA ALA A 350 -2.63 20.94 -4.83
C ALA A 350 -2.17 20.85 -3.36
N SER A 351 -2.31 19.68 -2.73
CA SER A 351 -1.84 19.46 -1.35
C SER A 351 -0.32 19.46 -1.25
N TRP A 352 0.39 18.89 -2.23
CA TRP A 352 1.85 18.87 -2.30
C TRP A 352 2.41 20.27 -2.58
N GLN A 353 1.79 21.03 -3.48
CA GLN A 353 2.14 22.42 -3.74
C GLN A 353 1.95 23.32 -2.50
N GLU A 354 0.87 23.13 -1.73
CA GLU A 354 0.68 23.86 -0.46
C GLU A 354 1.81 23.60 0.55
N LEU A 355 2.38 22.39 0.53
CA LEU A 355 3.52 22.00 1.35
C LEU A 355 4.87 22.39 0.74
N GLN A 356 4.87 23.15 -0.36
CA GLN A 356 6.05 23.59 -1.10
C GLN A 356 6.91 22.43 -1.61
N ALA A 357 6.27 21.28 -1.91
CA ALA A 357 6.96 20.18 -2.56
C ALA A 357 7.28 20.51 -4.03
N GLU A 358 8.45 20.09 -4.49
CA GLU A 358 8.92 20.34 -5.85
C GLU A 358 8.31 19.30 -6.80
N PRO A 359 7.68 19.71 -7.92
CA PRO A 359 7.17 18.77 -8.91
C PRO A 359 8.31 18.04 -9.62
N ARG A 360 8.11 16.76 -9.93
CA ARG A 360 9.04 15.93 -10.70
C ARG A 360 8.52 15.71 -12.11
N ALA A 361 9.42 15.41 -13.04
CA ALA A 361 9.08 15.15 -14.44
C ALA A 361 8.16 13.92 -14.65
N ASP A 362 8.17 12.98 -13.71
CA ASP A 362 7.35 11.77 -13.73
C ASP A 362 5.89 12.01 -13.26
N GLY A 363 5.57 13.24 -12.81
CA GLY A 363 4.26 13.64 -12.32
C GLY A 363 4.03 13.36 -10.83
N ASP A 364 5.06 12.92 -10.11
CA ASP A 364 5.09 12.90 -8.63
C ASP A 364 5.76 14.18 -8.11
N PHE A 365 5.86 14.33 -6.80
CA PHE A 365 6.51 15.47 -6.14
C PHE A 365 7.60 14.98 -5.19
N ARG A 366 8.53 15.86 -4.84
CA ARG A 366 9.56 15.59 -3.84
C ARG A 366 9.57 16.66 -2.76
N LEU A 367 9.88 16.26 -1.53
CA LEU A 367 10.08 17.15 -0.41
C LEU A 367 11.27 16.64 0.42
N PRO A 368 12.35 17.42 0.61
CA PRO A 368 13.53 16.96 1.34
C PRO A 368 13.21 16.56 2.78
N CYS A 369 13.82 15.48 3.27
CA CYS A 369 13.82 15.14 4.70
C CYS A 369 14.77 16.08 5.43
N VAL A 370 14.23 17.12 6.04
CA VAL A 370 15.01 18.09 6.83
C VAL A 370 14.39 18.24 8.21
N ALA A 371 15.21 18.64 9.19
CA ALA A 371 14.75 18.96 10.52
C ALA A 371 13.69 20.06 10.48
N LEU A 372 12.76 20.05 11.45
CA LEU A 372 11.77 21.11 11.58
C LEU A 372 12.47 22.45 11.82
N ALA A 373 12.25 23.41 10.91
CA ALA A 373 12.81 24.75 11.02
C ALA A 373 11.89 25.65 11.84
N GLU A 374 12.46 26.38 12.79
CA GLU A 374 11.74 27.44 13.50
C GLU A 374 11.26 28.51 12.53
N PRO A 375 10.03 29.03 12.71
CA PRO A 375 9.54 30.12 11.89
C PRO A 375 10.38 31.39 12.14
N ASP A 376 10.77 32.08 11.07
CA ASP A 376 11.38 33.40 11.20
C ASP A 376 10.36 34.40 11.77
N MET A 377 10.57 34.79 13.02
CA MET A 377 9.65 35.66 13.75
C MET A 377 9.71 37.11 13.25
N ALA A 378 10.80 37.54 12.62
CA ALA A 378 10.95 38.89 12.11
C ALA A 378 10.00 39.14 10.92
N SER A 379 9.86 38.16 10.02
CA SER A 379 8.96 38.23 8.86
C SER A 379 7.47 38.05 9.19
N ILE A 380 7.12 37.62 10.40
CA ILE A 380 5.73 37.46 10.83
C ILE A 380 5.21 38.75 11.50
N PRO A 381 4.02 39.26 11.13
CA PRO A 381 3.40 40.40 11.81
C PRO A 381 3.25 40.17 13.31
N SER A 382 3.56 41.18 14.13
CA SER A 382 3.64 41.05 15.60
C SER A 382 2.43 40.34 16.24
N HIS A 383 1.21 40.69 15.83
CA HIS A 383 -0.03 40.10 16.34
C HIS A 383 -0.21 38.60 16.02
N LYS A 384 0.51 38.05 15.02
CA LYS A 384 0.47 36.62 14.64
C LYS A 384 1.64 35.81 15.21
N ARG A 385 2.66 36.47 15.77
CA ARG A 385 3.88 35.80 16.27
C ARG A 385 3.59 34.79 17.37
N SER A 386 2.74 35.13 18.34
CA SER A 386 2.39 34.22 19.44
C SER A 386 1.75 32.92 18.94
N GLU A 387 0.81 33.01 18.00
CA GLU A 387 0.17 31.83 17.40
C GLU A 387 1.17 31.00 16.58
N ALA A 388 2.03 31.65 15.78
CA ALA A 388 3.08 30.95 15.03
C ALA A 388 4.05 30.19 15.94
N LYS A 389 4.45 30.78 17.07
CA LYS A 389 5.31 30.13 18.07
C LYS A 389 4.63 28.92 18.69
N LYS A 390 3.36 29.04 19.10
CA LYS A 390 2.58 27.93 19.68
C LYS A 390 2.37 26.80 18.68
N ARG A 391 2.09 27.14 17.42
CA ARG A 391 1.95 26.18 16.32
C ARG A 391 3.23 25.38 16.10
N PHE A 392 4.38 26.05 16.06
CA PHE A 392 5.68 25.36 15.93
C PHE A 392 5.96 24.50 17.16
N GLY A 393 5.80 25.04 18.37
CA GLY A 393 6.00 24.29 19.62
C GLY A 393 5.14 23.03 19.70
N LEU A 394 3.87 23.12 19.28
CA LEU A 394 2.98 21.95 19.19
C LEU A 394 3.50 20.91 18.18
N LEU A 395 3.85 21.33 16.96
CA LEU A 395 4.39 20.43 15.93
C LEU A 395 5.67 19.73 16.41
N SER A 396 6.61 20.47 17.01
CA SER A 396 7.88 19.93 17.51
C SER A 396 7.66 18.94 18.65
N SER A 397 6.77 19.24 19.59
CA SER A 397 6.43 18.34 20.70
C SER A 397 5.75 17.04 20.23
N ILE A 398 4.80 17.13 19.31
CA ILE A 398 4.17 15.93 18.72
C ILE A 398 5.21 15.13 17.93
N SER A 399 6.07 15.80 17.16
CA SER A 399 7.12 15.14 16.39
C SER A 399 8.10 14.38 17.28
N GLN A 400 8.55 15.00 18.37
CA GLN A 400 9.48 14.38 19.31
C GLN A 400 8.87 13.12 19.94
N SER A 401 7.71 13.25 20.59
CA SER A 401 7.02 12.12 21.22
C SER A 401 6.70 11.00 20.23
N THR A 402 6.25 11.35 19.03
CA THR A 402 5.98 10.36 17.96
C THR A 402 7.25 9.61 17.54
N CYS A 403 8.38 10.31 17.38
CA CYS A 403 9.65 9.65 17.03
C CYS A 403 10.15 8.77 18.18
N GLU A 404 10.12 9.27 19.41
CA GLU A 404 10.51 8.52 20.61
C GLU A 404 9.73 7.22 20.72
N SER A 405 8.40 7.25 20.59
CA SER A 405 7.58 6.03 20.64
C SER A 405 7.72 5.14 19.40
N PHE A 406 7.95 5.71 18.21
CA PHE A 406 8.14 4.91 17.00
C PHE A 406 9.45 4.13 17.00
N PHE A 407 10.51 4.67 17.60
CA PHE A 407 11.82 4.02 17.71
C PHE A 407 12.07 3.39 19.10
N ALA A 408 11.05 3.33 19.96
CA ALA A 408 11.14 2.68 21.26
C ALA A 408 11.30 1.16 21.07
N GLN A 409 12.17 0.55 21.88
CA GLN A 409 12.43 -0.90 21.82
C GLN A 409 11.31 -1.75 22.45
N ASP A 410 10.34 -1.14 23.15
CA ASP A 410 9.20 -1.84 23.74
C ASP A 410 7.93 -0.95 23.75
N PRO A 411 7.11 -0.96 22.68
CA PRO A 411 5.98 -0.04 22.54
C PRO A 411 4.77 -0.38 23.45
N ALA A 412 4.84 -1.46 24.24
CA ALA A 412 3.68 -2.04 24.91
C ALA A 412 3.44 -1.59 26.37
N GLN A 413 4.29 -0.76 26.98
CA GLN A 413 4.21 -0.50 28.43
C GLN A 413 3.62 0.85 28.87
N ASP A 414 3.48 1.86 28.01
CA ASP A 414 3.27 3.24 28.53
C ASP A 414 1.84 3.80 28.52
N PHE A 415 0.81 3.04 28.15
CA PHE A 415 -0.57 3.56 28.08
C PHE A 415 -1.65 2.63 28.65
N LEU A 416 -1.39 1.98 29.79
CA LEU A 416 -2.48 1.52 30.65
C LEU A 416 -2.83 2.64 31.63
N PRO A 417 -4.10 3.11 31.69
CA PRO A 417 -4.50 4.06 32.71
C PRO A 417 -4.28 3.43 34.10
N LYS A 418 -3.61 4.18 34.99
CA LYS A 418 -3.53 3.84 36.41
C LYS A 418 -4.90 3.86 37.07
#